data_AF-A0A2S0UCQ9-F1
#
_entry.id   AF-A0A2S0UCQ9-F1
#
_cell.length_a   1.000
_cell.length_b   1.000
_cell.length_c   1.000
_cell.angle_alpha   90.00
_cell.angle_beta   90.00
_cell.angle_gamma   90.00
#
_symmetry.space_group_name_H-M   'P 1'
#
loop_
_entity.id
_entity.type
_entity.pdbx_description
1 polymer ?
#
loop_
_entity_poly.entity_id
_entity_poly.type
_entity_poly.pdbx_seq_one_letter_code
_entity_poly.pdbx_strand_id
1 'polypeptide(L)'
;MKSVYSASEIRSAARRISEGEADLKSMEKQFTAVAQGTSSWWKGKASEAFKEDYLGKTRGEMQRLYAEIRELETGLNRLAHEVQAADDRKRAEEKKALLQKQKSKK
;
A
#
# COMPACT_ATOMS: atom_id res chain seq x y z
N MET A 1 10.46 -21.01 13.31
CA MET A 1 10.29 -19.54 13.37
C MET A 1 8.80 -19.25 13.46
N LYS A 2 8.30 -18.60 14.52
CA LYS A 2 6.92 -18.08 14.50
C LYS A 2 6.97 -16.78 13.71
N SER A 3 6.13 -16.64 12.67
CA SER A 3 5.99 -15.34 12.01
C SER A 3 5.50 -14.33 13.05
N VAL A 4 6.16 -13.18 13.16
CA VAL A 4 5.78 -12.10 14.09
C VAL A 4 4.45 -11.47 13.66
N TYR A 5 4.08 -11.63 12.39
CA TYR A 5 2.82 -11.14 11.81
C TYR A 5 2.09 -12.25 11.06
N SER A 6 0.78 -12.35 11.27
CA SER A 6 -0.12 -13.22 10.52
C SER A 6 -0.36 -12.66 9.10
N ALA A 7 -0.70 -13.54 8.17
CA ALA A 7 -1.09 -13.14 6.81
C ALA A 7 -2.25 -12.11 6.81
N SER A 8 -3.17 -12.21 7.78
CA SER A 8 -4.26 -11.26 7.97
C SER A 8 -3.79 -9.87 8.40
N GLU A 9 -2.81 -9.77 9.30
CA GLU A 9 -2.24 -8.48 9.73
C GLU A 9 -1.52 -7.78 8.58
N ILE A 10 -0.78 -8.55 7.77
CA ILE A 10 -0.07 -8.04 6.60
C ILE A 10 -1.06 -7.53 5.54
N ARG A 11 -2.15 -8.27 5.28
CA ARG A 11 -3.23 -7.78 4.39
C ARG A 11 -3.94 -6.55 4.93
N SER A 12 -4.12 -6.46 6.24
CA SER A 12 -4.70 -5.26 6.87
C SER A 12 -3.80 -4.04 6.66
N ALA A 13 -2.47 -4.21 6.77
CA ALA A 13 -1.52 -3.15 6.45
C ALA A 13 -1.58 -2.73 4.97
N ALA A 14 -1.61 -3.70 4.04
CA ALA A 14 -1.76 -3.42 2.61
C ALA A 14 -3.05 -2.62 2.32
N ARG A 15 -4.15 -2.99 2.95
CA ARG A 15 -5.43 -2.27 2.82
C ARG A 15 -5.35 -0.83 3.33
N ARG A 16 -4.74 -0.60 4.50
CA ARG A 16 -4.54 0.76 5.03
C ARG A 16 -3.72 1.65 4.09
N ILE A 17 -2.73 1.06 3.42
CA ILE A 17 -1.92 1.75 2.42
C ILE A 17 -2.78 2.14 1.20
N SER A 18 -3.61 1.23 0.71
CA SER A 18 -4.56 1.51 -0.39
C SER A 18 -5.57 2.60 -0.03
N GLU A 19 -6.11 2.57 1.20
CA GLU A 19 -7.00 3.61 1.72
C GLU A 19 -6.26 4.97 1.78
N GLY A 20 -5.02 5.01 2.27
CA GLY A 20 -4.19 6.21 2.26
C GLY A 20 -3.86 6.73 0.86
N GLU A 21 -3.67 5.86 -0.15
CA GLU A 21 -3.49 6.26 -1.55
C GLU A 21 -4.73 6.99 -2.07
N ALA A 22 -5.92 6.48 -1.75
CA ALA A 22 -7.18 7.08 -2.16
C ALA A 22 -7.38 8.47 -1.55
N ASP A 23 -7.05 8.62 -0.27
CA ASP A 23 -7.09 9.91 0.43
C ASP A 23 -6.09 10.91 -0.18
N LEU A 24 -4.86 10.47 -0.46
CA LEU A 24 -3.86 11.29 -1.13
C LEU A 24 -4.33 11.76 -2.50
N LYS A 25 -4.95 10.89 -3.31
CA LYS A 25 -5.54 11.26 -4.61
C LYS A 25 -6.68 12.26 -4.48
N SER A 26 -7.49 12.14 -3.43
CA SER A 26 -8.56 13.08 -3.15
C SER A 26 -8.00 14.47 -2.81
N MET A 27 -7.01 14.52 -1.92
CA MET A 27 -6.32 15.76 -1.55
C MET A 27 -5.62 16.40 -2.75
N GLU A 28 -4.89 15.61 -3.57
CA GLU A 28 -4.22 16.10 -4.78
C GLU A 28 -5.21 16.80 -5.73
N LYS A 29 -6.39 16.18 -5.95
CA LYS A 29 -7.45 16.76 -6.79
C LYS A 29 -7.95 18.09 -6.23
N GLN A 30 -8.18 18.18 -4.93
CA GLN A 30 -8.62 19.41 -4.27
C GLN A 30 -7.57 20.51 -4.41
N PHE A 31 -6.30 20.19 -4.12
CA PHE A 31 -5.19 21.13 -4.28
C PHE A 31 -5.03 21.60 -5.73
N THR A 32 -5.14 20.70 -6.70
CA THR A 32 -5.06 21.03 -8.13
C THR A 32 -6.19 22.01 -8.52
N ALA A 33 -7.41 21.76 -8.05
CA ALA A 33 -8.55 22.63 -8.32
C ALA A 33 -8.35 24.03 -7.72
N VAL A 34 -7.84 24.11 -6.48
CA VAL A 34 -7.51 25.38 -5.83
C VAL A 34 -6.39 26.11 -6.57
N ALA A 35 -5.30 25.42 -6.92
CA ALA A 35 -4.17 25.99 -7.65
C ALA A 35 -4.58 26.57 -9.01
N GLN A 36 -5.44 25.86 -9.74
CA GLN A 36 -6.01 26.35 -11.00
C GLN A 36 -6.91 27.56 -10.77
N GLY A 37 -7.76 27.53 -9.73
CA GLY A 37 -8.63 28.64 -9.34
C GLY A 37 -7.85 29.90 -8.94
N THR A 38 -6.74 29.78 -8.23
CA THR A 38 -5.88 30.90 -7.82
C THR A 38 -5.37 31.71 -9.01
N SER A 39 -5.14 31.05 -10.14
CA SER A 39 -4.65 31.73 -11.34
C SER A 39 -5.65 32.66 -12.04
N SER A 40 -6.94 32.57 -11.66
CA SER A 40 -7.98 33.46 -12.18
C SER A 40 -7.91 34.86 -11.57
N TRP A 41 -7.51 34.98 -10.30
CA TRP A 41 -7.48 36.24 -9.55
C TRP A 41 -6.06 36.71 -9.20
N TRP A 42 -5.06 35.83 -9.22
CA TRP A 42 -3.65 36.20 -9.10
C TRP A 42 -2.95 36.08 -10.46
N LYS A 43 -2.66 37.23 -11.08
CA LYS A 43 -1.97 37.32 -12.39
C LYS A 43 -0.54 37.85 -12.24
N GLY A 44 0.34 37.45 -13.16
CA GLY A 44 1.74 37.91 -13.25
C GLY A 44 2.77 36.82 -12.94
N LYS A 45 4.06 37.20 -12.96
CA LYS A 45 5.21 36.28 -12.84
C LYS A 45 5.17 35.37 -11.61
N ALA A 46 4.59 35.84 -10.50
CA ALA A 46 4.43 35.02 -9.29
C ALA A 46 3.43 33.86 -9.47
N SER A 47 2.34 34.08 -10.22
CA SER A 47 1.35 33.06 -10.56
C SER A 47 1.90 32.03 -11.55
N GLU A 48 2.71 32.49 -12.51
CA GLU A 48 3.43 31.62 -13.45
C GLU A 48 4.45 30.74 -12.73
N ALA A 49 5.28 31.32 -11.84
CA ALA A 49 6.26 30.58 -11.05
C ALA A 49 5.60 29.54 -10.13
N PHE A 50 4.48 29.90 -9.49
CA PHE A 50 3.71 28.96 -8.67
C PHE A 50 3.15 27.78 -9.49
N LYS A 51 2.61 28.06 -10.68
CA LYS A 51 2.12 27.01 -11.59
C LYS A 51 3.25 26.09 -12.05
N GLU A 52 4.39 26.66 -12.41
CA GLU A 52 5.56 25.90 -12.88
C GLU A 52 6.09 24.98 -11.78
N ASP A 53 6.21 25.49 -10.55
CA ASP A 53 6.70 24.71 -9.41
C ASP A 53 5.72 23.57 -9.06
N TYR A 54 4.41 23.87 -8.99
CA TYR A 54 3.39 22.89 -8.65
C TYR A 54 3.18 21.84 -9.75
N LEU A 55 2.97 22.26 -11.01
CA LEU A 55 2.71 21.35 -12.13
C LEU A 55 3.97 20.59 -12.55
N GLY A 56 5.15 21.20 -12.37
CA GLY A 56 6.43 20.63 -12.78
C GLY A 56 7.07 19.73 -11.73
N LYS A 57 7.16 20.18 -10.48
CA LYS A 57 7.87 19.43 -9.42
C LYS A 57 6.93 18.62 -8.54
N THR A 58 5.96 19.29 -7.91
CA THR A 58 5.07 18.63 -6.95
C THR A 58 4.29 17.49 -7.58
N ARG A 59 3.75 17.69 -8.79
CA ARG A 59 3.05 16.62 -9.52
C ARG A 59 3.95 15.42 -9.84
N GLY A 60 5.21 15.67 -10.21
CA GLY A 60 6.19 14.62 -10.49
C GLY A 60 6.54 13.81 -9.24
N GLU A 61 6.71 14.47 -8.11
CA GLU A 61 6.95 13.82 -6.81
C GLU A 61 5.73 13.00 -6.36
N MET A 62 4.52 13.52 -6.54
CA MET A 62 3.27 12.79 -6.25
C MET A 62 3.15 11.52 -7.10
N GLN A 63 3.50 11.57 -8.39
CA GLN A 63 3.52 10.39 -9.26
C GLN A 63 4.52 9.33 -8.79
N ARG A 64 5.71 9.74 -8.33
CA ARG A 64 6.70 8.82 -7.75
C ARG A 64 6.17 8.20 -6.47
N LEU A 65 5.60 9.00 -5.58
CA LEU A 65 4.99 8.51 -4.34
C LEU A 65 3.89 7.47 -4.62
N TYR A 66 3.02 7.72 -5.60
CA TYR A 66 2.00 6.72 -5.99
C TYR A 66 2.60 5.43 -6.53
N ALA A 67 3.72 5.49 -7.25
CA ALA A 67 4.41 4.29 -7.70
C ALA A 67 4.96 3.50 -6.51
N GLU A 68 5.65 4.17 -5.58
CA GLU A 68 6.21 3.56 -4.37
C GLU A 68 5.12 2.93 -3.48
N ILE A 69 3.98 3.61 -3.33
CA ILE A 69 2.81 3.09 -2.59
C ILE A 69 2.29 1.79 -3.21
N ARG A 70 2.19 1.72 -4.54
CA ARG A 70 1.72 0.50 -5.23
C ARG A 70 2.73 -0.64 -5.14
N GLU A 71 4.02 -0.33 -5.21
CA GLU A 71 5.08 -1.31 -5.02
C GLU A 71 5.03 -1.90 -3.60
N LEU A 72 4.83 -1.05 -2.59
CA LEU A 72 4.67 -1.47 -1.20
C LEU A 72 3.42 -2.34 -1.00
N GLU A 73 2.28 -1.93 -1.54
CA GLU A 73 1.03 -2.72 -1.49
C GLU A 73 1.22 -4.10 -2.13
N THR A 74 1.83 -4.14 -3.31
CA THR A 74 2.12 -5.39 -4.03
C THR A 74 3.06 -6.28 -3.22
N GLY A 75 4.11 -5.70 -2.63
CA GLY A 75 5.06 -6.41 -1.77
C GLY A 75 4.39 -7.00 -0.54
N LEU A 76 3.51 -6.25 0.13
CA LEU A 76 2.77 -6.74 1.29
C LEU A 76 1.78 -7.85 0.93
N ASN A 77 1.06 -7.72 -0.18
CA ASN A 77 0.16 -8.78 -0.64
C ASN A 77 0.93 -10.07 -0.94
N ARG A 78 2.08 -9.95 -1.63
CA ARG A 78 2.97 -11.10 -1.87
C ARG A 78 3.45 -11.72 -0.55
N LEU A 79 3.93 -10.92 0.38
CA LEU A 79 4.39 -11.40 1.69
C LEU A 79 3.27 -12.11 2.45
N ALA A 80 2.04 -11.58 2.42
CA ALA A 80 0.90 -12.23 3.04
C ALA A 80 0.58 -13.61 2.43
N HIS A 81 0.74 -13.76 1.11
CA HIS A 81 0.60 -15.05 0.45
C HIS A 81 1.69 -16.04 0.87
N GLU A 82 2.94 -15.59 0.94
CA GLU A 82 4.07 -16.42 1.38
C GLU A 82 3.91 -16.89 2.83
N VAL A 83 3.48 -16.00 3.73
CA VAL A 83 3.19 -16.32 5.14
C VAL A 83 2.04 -17.32 5.25
N GLN A 84 0.93 -17.10 4.53
CA GLN A 84 -0.21 -18.03 4.52
C GLN A 84 0.22 -19.43 4.05
N ALA A 85 0.99 -19.50 2.96
CA ALA A 85 1.47 -20.77 2.42
C ALA A 85 2.40 -21.50 3.41
N ALA A 86 3.27 -20.77 4.11
CA ALA A 86 4.13 -21.34 5.15
C ALA A 86 3.33 -21.89 6.33
N ASP A 87 2.32 -21.15 6.80
CA ASP A 87 1.45 -21.57 7.89
C ASP A 87 0.61 -22.79 7.52
N ASP A 88 0.07 -22.83 6.30
CA ASP A 88 -0.75 -23.95 5.82
C ASP A 88 0.07 -25.24 5.67
N ARG A 89 1.32 -25.14 5.18
CA ARG A 89 2.25 -26.28 5.14
C ARG A 89 2.52 -26.84 6.53
N LYS A 90 2.80 -25.96 7.50
CA LYS A 90 3.05 -26.35 8.88
C LYS A 90 1.84 -27.04 9.50
N ARG A 91 0.62 -26.48 9.34
CA ARG A 91 -0.61 -27.11 9.85
C ARG A 91 -0.87 -28.47 9.20
N ALA A 92 -0.57 -28.62 7.91
CA ALA A 92 -0.72 -29.90 7.21
C ALA A 92 0.25 -30.97 7.74
N GLU A 93 1.49 -30.61 8.02
CA GLU A 93 2.50 -31.50 8.62
C GLU A 93 2.11 -31.92 10.04
N GLU A 94 1.69 -30.97 10.88
CA GLU A 94 1.21 -31.24 12.24
C GLU A 94 0.02 -32.20 12.23
N LYS A 95 -0.95 -31.98 11.32
CA LYS A 95 -2.11 -32.87 11.15
C LYS A 95 -1.69 -34.28 10.74
N LYS A 96 -0.74 -34.42 9.81
CA LYS A 96 -0.20 -35.73 9.39
C LYS A 96 0.48 -36.44 10.56
N ALA A 97 1.31 -35.73 11.33
CA ALA A 97 2.00 -36.30 12.49
C ALA A 97 1.01 -36.75 13.59
N LEU A 98 -0.05 -35.99 13.84
CA LEU A 98 -1.13 -36.35 14.75
C LEU A 98 -1.86 -37.63 14.31
N LEU A 99 -2.21 -37.72 13.02
CA LEU A 99 -2.86 -38.91 12.46
C LEU A 99 -1.97 -40.16 12.53
N GLN A 100 -0.67 -40.02 12.29
CA GLN A 100 0.28 -41.12 12.44
C GLN A 100 0.39 -41.58 13.91
N LYS A 101 0.49 -40.65 14.87
CA LYS A 101 0.50 -40.97 16.31
C LYS A 101 -0.78 -41.65 16.79
N GLN A 102 -1.93 -41.31 16.22
CA GLN A 102 -3.20 -41.99 16.53
C GLN A 102 -3.26 -43.40 15.95
N LYS A 103 -2.71 -43.60 14.74
CA LYS A 103 -2.63 -44.93 14.11
C LYS A 103 -1.63 -45.84 14.81
N SER A 104 -0.55 -45.32 15.38
CA SER A 104 0.45 -46.12 16.11
C SER A 104 0.08 -46.43 17.56
N LYS A 105 -1.02 -45.85 18.08
CA LYS A 105 -1.54 -46.07 19.45
C LYS A 105 -2.76 -47.01 19.48
N LYS A 106 -3.24 -47.45 18.32
CA LYS A 106 -4.23 -48.54 18.18
C LYS A 106 -3.51 -49.80 17.75
#